data_AF-A0A848YN24-F1
#
_entry.id   AF-A0A848YN24-F1
#
_cell.length_a   1.000
_cell.length_b   1.000
_cell.length_c   1.000
_cell.angle_alpha   90.00
_cell.angle_beta   90.00
_cell.angle_gamma   90.00
#
_symmetry.space_group_name_H-M   'P 1'
#
loop_
_entity.id
_entity.type
_entity.pdbx_description
1 polymer ?
#
loop_
_entity_poly.entity_id
_entity_poly.type
_entity_poly.pdbx_seq_one_letter_code
_entity_poly.pdbx_strand_id
1 'polypeptide(L)'
;MHQYQVIDGNETVYRDGTIKLHGPEGFEGMRKAGRLAAEILDELTEFVKPGVTTGEIDDFARGMMLDAGAVPATLGYRGYAHSCCTSINHVI
;
A
#
# COMPACT_ATOMS: atom_id res chain seq x y z
N MET A 1 9.23 -15.06 -24.66
CA MET A 1 10.25 -15.58 -23.72
C MET A 1 10.22 -14.64 -22.52
N HIS A 2 9.73 -15.07 -21.36
CA HIS A 2 9.73 -14.20 -20.18
C HIS A 2 11.16 -14.06 -19.68
N GLN A 3 11.63 -12.82 -19.52
CA GLN A 3 12.92 -12.51 -18.93
C GLN A 3 12.76 -12.37 -17.42
N TYR A 4 13.70 -12.93 -16.66
CA TYR A 4 13.73 -12.88 -15.21
C TYR A 4 14.92 -12.05 -14.73
N GLN A 5 14.73 -11.32 -13.63
CA GLN A 5 15.79 -10.58 -12.95
C GLN A 5 15.76 -10.95 -11.47
N VAL A 6 16.90 -11.41 -10.94
CA VAL A 6 17.04 -11.65 -9.49
C VAL A 6 17.21 -10.30 -8.80
N ILE A 7 16.48 -10.10 -7.70
CA ILE A 7 16.54 -8.89 -6.88
C ILE A 7 17.20 -9.25 -5.56
N ASP A 8 18.45 -8.84 -5.42
CA ASP A 8 19.24 -8.99 -4.22
C ASP A 8 19.45 -7.62 -3.55
N GLY A 9 19.02 -7.49 -2.29
CA GLY A 9 19.20 -6.25 -1.50
C GLY A 9 18.22 -5.12 -1.81
N ASN A 10 18.66 -3.88 -1.58
CA ASN A 10 17.85 -2.65 -1.60
C ASN A 10 17.91 -1.89 -2.93
N GLU A 11 18.20 -2.57 -4.05
CA GLU A 11 18.28 -1.90 -5.35
C GLU A 11 16.90 -1.45 -5.84
N THR A 12 16.80 -0.17 -6.21
CA THR A 12 15.62 0.36 -6.88
C THR A 12 15.58 -0.12 -8.32
N VAL A 13 14.78 -1.15 -8.58
CA VAL A 13 14.60 -1.70 -9.93
C VAL A 13 13.34 -1.12 -10.57
N TYR A 14 13.52 -0.32 -11.62
CA TYR A 14 12.43 0.25 -12.40
C TYR A 14 11.72 -0.81 -13.25
N ARG A 15 10.51 -0.48 -13.72
CA ARG A 15 9.70 -1.38 -14.53
C ARG A 15 10.23 -1.41 -15.97
N ASP A 16 10.82 -2.53 -16.38
CA ASP A 16 11.37 -2.75 -17.72
C ASP A 16 10.71 -3.94 -18.47
N GLY A 17 9.76 -4.63 -17.84
CA GLY A 17 9.06 -5.79 -18.40
C GLY A 17 9.61 -7.14 -17.96
N THR A 18 10.69 -7.18 -17.17
CA THR A 18 11.21 -8.41 -16.55
C THR A 18 10.39 -8.83 -15.33
N ILE A 19 10.35 -10.14 -15.04
CA ILE A 19 9.77 -10.69 -13.81
C ILE A 19 10.85 -10.71 -12.73
N LYS A 20 10.56 -10.05 -11.62
CA LYS A 20 11.46 -9.94 -10.47
C LYS A 20 11.39 -11.19 -9.61
N LEU A 21 12.55 -11.80 -9.34
CA LEU A 21 12.72 -12.93 -8.42
C LEU A 21 13.33 -12.40 -7.12
N HIS A 22 12.50 -12.24 -6.09
CA HIS A 22 12.92 -11.71 -4.79
C HIS A 22 13.58 -12.78 -3.91
N GLY A 23 14.65 -12.40 -3.20
CA GLY A 23 15.26 -13.23 -2.16
C GLY A 23 14.51 -13.19 -0.81
N PRO A 24 15.00 -13.94 0.20
CA PRO A 24 14.37 -14.03 1.52
C PRO A 24 14.14 -12.68 2.23
N GLU A 25 15.07 -11.74 2.10
CA GLU A 25 14.96 -10.40 2.71
C GLU A 25 13.83 -9.58 2.08
N GLY A 26 13.68 -9.64 0.75
CA GLY A 26 12.57 -8.99 0.05
C GLY A 26 11.21 -9.52 0.50
N PHE A 27 11.11 -10.84 0.70
CA PHE A 27 9.89 -11.45 1.26
C PHE A 27 9.63 -11.05 2.71
N GLU A 28 10.65 -10.82 3.53
CA GLU A 28 10.46 -10.35 4.89
C GLU A 28 9.90 -8.92 4.93
N GLY A 29 10.40 -8.03 4.06
CA GLY A 29 9.82 -6.70 3.88
C GLY A 29 8.36 -6.76 3.40
N MET A 30 8.07 -7.57 2.38
CA MET A 30 6.71 -7.76 1.87
C MET A 30 5.75 -8.31 2.93
N ARG A 31 6.19 -9.23 3.79
CA ARG A 31 5.37 -9.76 4.90
C ARG A 31 5.01 -8.67 5.90
N LYS A 32 5.96 -7.80 6.28
CA LYS A 32 5.72 -6.68 7.21
C LYS A 32 4.74 -5.68 6.61
N ALA A 33 4.97 -5.25 5.36
CA ALA A 33 4.10 -4.31 4.66
C ALA A 33 2.68 -4.87 4.46
N GLY A 34 2.57 -6.12 4.04
CA GLY A 34 1.28 -6.79 3.84
C GLY A 34 0.51 -6.98 5.14
N ARG A 35 1.19 -7.30 6.25
CA ARG A 35 0.57 -7.40 7.58
C ARG A 35 -0.02 -6.06 8.02
N LEU A 36 0.76 -4.98 7.94
CA LEU A 36 0.27 -3.64 8.28
C LEU A 36 -0.92 -3.22 7.41
N ALA A 37 -0.86 -3.48 6.11
CA ALA A 37 -1.97 -3.17 5.21
C ALA A 37 -3.25 -3.95 5.58
N ALA A 38 -3.12 -5.23 5.96
CA ALA A 38 -4.25 -6.03 6.42
C ALA A 38 -4.83 -5.49 7.75
N GLU A 39 -3.97 -5.18 8.73
CA GLU A 39 -4.40 -4.62 10.02
C GLU A 39 -5.16 -3.30 9.84
N ILE A 40 -4.70 -2.40 8.95
CA ILE A 40 -5.41 -1.14 8.64
C ILE A 40 -6.78 -1.42 8.02
N LEU A 41 -6.87 -2.38 7.08
CA LEU A 41 -8.14 -2.74 6.44
C LEU A 41 -9.12 -3.37 7.44
N ASP A 42 -8.63 -4.18 8.38
CA ASP A 42 -9.44 -4.77 9.44
C ASP A 42 -9.99 -3.69 10.38
N GLU A 43 -9.17 -2.75 10.86
CA GLU A 43 -9.60 -1.63 11.70
C GLU A 43 -10.60 -0.71 10.99
N LEU A 44 -10.45 -0.52 9.67
CA LEU A 44 -11.39 0.25 8.87
C LEU A 44 -12.81 -0.35 8.87
N THR A 45 -12.97 -1.66 9.07
CA THR A 45 -14.30 -2.29 9.09
C THR A 45 -15.19 -1.75 10.20
N GLU A 46 -14.62 -1.47 11.37
CA GLU A 46 -15.33 -0.90 12.53
C GLU A 46 -15.42 0.65 12.45
N PHE A 47 -14.43 1.27 11.81
CA PHE A 47 -14.40 2.73 11.64
C PHE A 47 -15.47 3.24 10.67
N VAL A 48 -15.68 2.52 9.56
CA VAL A 48 -16.60 2.93 8.49
C VAL A 48 -18.06 2.73 8.90
N LYS A 49 -18.74 3.86 9.18
CA LYS A 49 -20.15 3.89 9.60
C LYS A 49 -20.88 5.10 9.01
N PRO A 50 -22.22 5.12 8.98
CA PRO A 50 -22.98 6.26 8.49
C PRO A 50 -22.56 7.57 9.15
N GLY A 51 -22.31 8.58 8.33
CA GLY A 51 -21.83 9.90 8.76
C GLY A 51 -20.31 10.09 8.67
N VAL A 52 -19.52 9.02 8.56
CA VAL A 52 -18.08 9.12 8.30
C VAL A 52 -17.83 9.48 6.84
N THR A 53 -17.00 10.49 6.62
CA THR A 53 -16.56 10.95 5.30
C THR A 53 -15.39 10.13 4.78
N THR A 54 -15.20 10.12 3.47
CA THR A 54 -14.02 9.50 2.85
C THR A 54 -12.71 10.18 3.23
N GLY A 55 -12.74 11.47 3.57
CA GLY A 55 -11.59 12.19 4.12
C GLY A 55 -11.19 11.68 5.51
N GLU A 56 -12.15 11.41 6.38
CA GLU A 56 -11.88 10.80 7.70
C GLU A 56 -11.33 9.37 7.57
N ILE A 57 -11.80 8.60 6.57
CA ILE A 57 -11.23 7.29 6.24
C ILE A 57 -9.76 7.42 5.80
N ASP A 58 -9.46 8.40 4.93
CA ASP A 58 -8.10 8.68 4.47
C ASP A 58 -7.18 9.09 5.61
N ASP A 59 -7.64 9.99 6.49
CA ASP A 59 -6.89 10.46 7.64
C ASP A 59 -6.62 9.34 8.65
N PHE A 60 -7.60 8.48 8.90
CA PHE A 60 -7.46 7.31 9.77
C PHE A 60 -6.40 6.34 9.23
N ALA A 61 -6.53 5.93 7.97
CA ALA A 61 -5.57 5.03 7.32
C ALA A 61 -4.16 5.64 7.27
N ARG A 62 -4.06 6.93 6.92
CA ARG A 62 -2.79 7.67 6.91
C ARG A 62 -2.15 7.68 8.29
N GLY A 63 -2.92 7.94 9.35
CA GLY A 63 -2.44 7.92 10.73
C GLY A 63 -1.79 6.59 11.09
N MET A 64 -2.50 5.47 10.88
CA MET A 64 -1.98 4.14 11.16
C MET A 64 -0.70 3.82 10.36
N MET A 65 -0.63 4.22 9.09
CA MET A 65 0.59 4.04 8.29
C MET A 65 1.78 4.81 8.89
N LEU A 66 1.60 6.09 9.22
CA LEU A 66 2.66 6.94 9.76
C LEU A 66 3.10 6.50 11.15
N ASP A 67 2.16 6.11 12.01
CA ASP A 67 2.43 5.61 13.36
C ASP A 67 3.23 4.31 13.33
N ALA A 68 3.02 3.46 12.32
CA ALA A 68 3.79 2.24 12.09
C ALA A 68 5.15 2.50 11.39
N GLY A 69 5.50 3.76 11.10
CA GLY A 69 6.72 4.12 10.38
C GLY A 69 6.69 3.79 8.88
N ALA A 70 5.51 3.51 8.33
CA ALA A 70 5.30 3.33 6.89
C ALA A 70 4.99 4.68 6.20
N VAL A 71 4.99 4.65 4.87
CA VAL A 71 4.62 5.79 4.03
C VAL A 71 3.40 5.43 3.16
N PRO A 72 2.43 6.34 2.97
CA PRO A 72 1.30 6.07 2.11
C PRO A 72 1.72 5.93 0.65
N ALA A 73 1.53 4.73 0.08
CA ALA A 73 2.01 4.41 -1.26
C ALA A 73 1.29 5.18 -2.38
N THR A 74 0.03 5.58 -2.16
CA THR A 74 -0.76 6.31 -3.16
C THR A 74 -0.48 7.82 -3.15
N LEU A 75 0.00 8.36 -2.02
CA LEU A 75 0.19 9.79 -1.88
C LEU A 75 1.31 10.28 -2.80
N GLY A 76 0.97 11.18 -3.72
CA GLY A 76 1.87 11.68 -4.76
C GLY A 76 2.00 10.76 -5.98
N TYR A 77 1.42 9.55 -5.96
CA TYR A 77 1.50 8.63 -7.10
C TYR A 77 0.81 9.23 -8.32
N ARG A 78 1.61 9.63 -9.33
CA ARG A 78 1.14 10.33 -10.53
C ARG A 78 0.27 11.56 -10.22
N GLY A 79 0.56 12.25 -9.13
CA GLY A 79 -0.19 13.43 -8.67
C GLY A 79 -1.45 13.12 -7.86
N TYR A 80 -1.69 11.85 -7.49
CA TYR A 80 -2.78 11.49 -6.57
C TYR A 80 -2.57 12.12 -5.19
N ALA A 81 -3.62 12.73 -4.64
CA ALA A 81 -3.51 13.62 -3.47
C ALA A 81 -3.85 12.97 -2.13
N HIS A 82 -4.22 11.68 -2.10
CA HIS A 82 -4.72 10.99 -0.91
C HIS A 82 -3.89 9.73 -0.57
N SER A 83 -4.04 9.25 0.66
CA SER A 83 -3.28 8.14 1.26
C SER A 83 -3.91 6.78 1.04
N CYS A 84 -5.19 6.74 0.68
CA CYS A 84 -5.92 5.57 0.24
C CYS A 84 -6.96 5.94 -0.84
N CYS A 85 -7.53 4.92 -1.47
CA CYS A 85 -8.64 5.07 -2.41
C CYS A 85 -9.95 4.62 -1.74
N THR A 86 -11.00 5.43 -1.83
CA THR A 86 -12.35 5.09 -1.36
C THR A 86 -13.35 5.11 -2.53
N SER A 87 -13.71 3.94 -3.03
CA SER A 87 -14.60 3.79 -4.21
C SER A 87 -16.04 3.56 -3.78
N ILE A 88 -16.85 4.62 -3.76
CA ILE A 88 -18.26 4.53 -3.35
C ILE A 88 -19.17 4.15 -4.52
N ASN A 89 -20.08 3.20 -4.30
CA ASN A 89 -21.17 2.84 -5.22
C ASN A 89 -20.73 2.48 -6.65
N HIS A 90 -20.80 3.43 -7.59
CA HIS A 90 -20.51 3.22 -9.01
C HIS A 90 -19.06 3.54 -9.42
N VAL A 91 -18.22 3.91 -8.45
CA VAL A 91 -16.79 4.11 -8.66
C VAL A 91 -16.13 2.73 -8.84
N ILE A 92 -15.36 2.58 -9.92
CA ILE A 92 -14.64 1.35 -10.29
C ILE A 92 -13.30 1.26 -9.56
#